data_AF-A0A7H0GK18-F1
#
_entry.id   AF-A0A7H0GK18-F1
#
_cell.length_a   1.000
_cell.length_b   1.000
_cell.length_c   1.000
_cell.angle_alpha   90.00
_cell.angle_beta   90.00
_cell.angle_gamma   90.00
#
_symmetry.space_group_name_H-M   'P 1'
#
loop_
_entity.id
_entity.type
_entity.pdbx_description
1 polymer ?
#
loop_
_entity_poly.entity_id
_entity_poly.type
_entity_poly.pdbx_seq_one_letter_code
_entity_poly.pdbx_strand_id
1 'polypeptide(L)'
;MNVTLNPEQRLYVIPCGDGYTCLGFDNARDHAGLIAARLEQPALAFKPGEYGAIAGYEKYRAAIRAWGSSALNQQTYFEPGTDPKAARVLEKCRRDGSRVRLIQGDTATGRSWLDEHDVVGRIGRSTGTLKVPLLIEPGADGGTAILTGCLLRLIDWESGVDLYRHPAYCTPDLSIRRDTEKLDLPWQVLRDGEVQACFSDIGKAGAYLAFMCGETVEPRVFQ
;
A
#
# COMPACT_ATOMS: atom_id res chain seq x y z
N MET A 1 -2.79 23.08 19.06
CA MET A 1 -2.85 22.78 17.60
C MET A 1 -4.29 22.99 17.16
N ASN A 2 -4.55 23.89 16.20
CA ASN A 2 -5.91 24.25 15.78
C ASN A 2 -6.29 23.47 14.53
N VAL A 3 -6.93 22.31 14.70
CA VAL A 3 -7.35 21.45 13.57
C VAL A 3 -8.66 21.97 12.99
N THR A 4 -8.75 22.02 11.67
CA THR A 4 -9.95 22.42 10.93
C THR A 4 -10.52 21.25 10.13
N LEU A 5 -11.71 21.43 9.56
CA LEU A 5 -12.42 20.42 8.79
C LEU A 5 -12.55 20.88 7.34
N ASN A 6 -12.34 19.95 6.41
CA ASN A 6 -12.75 20.08 5.01
C ASN A 6 -13.84 19.03 4.74
N PRO A 7 -15.13 19.38 4.89
CA PRO A 7 -16.23 18.41 4.73
C PRO A 7 -16.39 17.93 3.29
N GLU A 8 -16.09 18.76 2.30
CA GLU A 8 -16.22 18.43 0.87
C GLU A 8 -15.31 17.27 0.49
N GLN A 9 -14.07 17.29 0.96
CA GLN A 9 -13.10 16.21 0.75
C GLN A 9 -13.09 15.17 1.87
N ARG A 10 -13.90 15.36 2.91
CA ARG A 10 -13.99 14.50 4.12
C ARG A 10 -12.64 14.36 4.85
N LEU A 11 -11.94 15.48 5.05
CA LEU A 11 -10.60 15.53 5.66
C LEU A 11 -10.57 16.38 6.94
N TYR A 12 -9.81 15.93 7.92
CA TYR A 12 -9.24 16.79 8.97
C TYR A 12 -8.00 17.48 8.42
N VAL A 13 -7.92 18.80 8.55
CA VAL A 13 -6.77 19.60 8.12
C VAL A 13 -5.98 20.02 9.36
N ILE A 14 -4.76 19.53 9.45
CA ILE A 14 -3.95 19.55 10.68
C ILE A 14 -2.71 20.41 10.41
N PRO A 15 -2.55 21.57 11.07
CA PRO A 15 -1.36 22.39 10.91
C PRO A 15 -0.10 21.65 11.34
N CYS A 16 0.95 21.69 10.52
CA CYS A 16 2.23 21.04 10.76
C CYS A 16 3.39 21.92 10.25
N GLY A 17 4.04 22.66 11.14
CA GLY A 17 5.04 23.66 10.78
C GLY A 17 4.44 24.75 9.88
N ASP A 18 5.11 25.02 8.76
CA ASP A 18 4.66 26.01 7.75
C ASP A 18 3.61 25.44 6.77
N GLY A 19 3.18 24.19 6.97
CA GLY A 19 2.23 23.51 6.10
C GLY A 19 1.09 22.82 6.84
N TYR A 20 0.43 21.90 6.13
CA TYR A 20 -0.68 21.12 6.66
C TYR A 20 -0.50 19.65 6.30
N THR A 21 -0.98 18.77 7.18
CA THR A 21 -1.22 17.37 6.86
C THR A 21 -2.72 17.10 6.92
N CYS A 22 -3.19 16.11 6.16
CA CYS A 22 -4.60 15.77 6.04
C CYS A 22 -4.84 14.34 6.49
N LEU A 23 -5.95 14.11 7.20
CA LEU A 23 -6.41 12.78 7.60
C LEU A 23 -7.87 12.59 7.18
N GLY A 24 -8.15 11.51 6.46
CA GLY A 24 -9.53 11.15 6.09
C GLY A 24 -10.42 10.86 7.29
N PHE A 25 -11.68 11.27 7.21
CA PHE A 25 -12.70 10.95 8.22
C PHE A 25 -12.88 9.44 8.39
N ASP A 26 -12.90 8.71 7.27
CA ASP A 26 -13.01 7.25 7.26
C ASP A 26 -11.78 6.59 7.89
N ASN A 27 -10.57 7.03 7.52
CA ASN A 27 -9.33 6.54 8.13
C ASN A 27 -9.34 6.76 9.66
N ALA A 28 -9.68 7.95 10.13
CA ALA A 28 -9.75 8.24 11.56
C ALA A 28 -10.73 7.31 12.30
N ARG A 29 -11.92 7.10 11.73
CA ARG A 29 -12.95 6.21 12.27
C ARG A 29 -12.46 4.77 12.32
N ASP A 30 -11.94 4.26 11.20
CA ASP A 30 -11.64 2.84 11.03
C ASP A 30 -10.41 2.43 11.85
N HIS A 31 -9.37 3.28 11.90
CA HIS A 31 -8.22 3.05 12.77
C HIS A 31 -8.62 3.10 14.24
N ALA A 32 -9.44 4.08 14.66
CA ALA A 32 -9.92 4.15 16.04
C ALA A 32 -10.76 2.92 16.41
N GLY A 33 -11.65 2.48 15.51
CA GLY A 33 -12.46 1.28 15.69
C GLY A 33 -11.63 0.00 15.81
N LEU A 34 -10.65 -0.19 14.92
CA LEU A 34 -9.73 -1.33 14.98
C LEU A 34 -8.93 -1.34 16.29
N ILE A 35 -8.39 -0.20 16.71
CA ILE A 35 -7.63 -0.08 17.96
C ILE A 35 -8.54 -0.35 19.17
N ALA A 36 -9.73 0.23 19.20
CA ALA A 36 -10.72 -0.01 20.26
C ALA A 36 -11.03 -1.50 20.41
N ALA A 37 -11.23 -2.20 19.29
CA ALA A 37 -11.48 -3.64 19.29
C ALA A 37 -10.25 -4.44 19.77
N ARG A 38 -9.05 -4.14 19.26
CA ARG A 38 -7.81 -4.85 19.62
C ARG A 38 -7.38 -4.65 21.08
N LEU A 39 -7.69 -3.49 21.65
CA LEU A 39 -7.40 -3.18 23.06
C LEU A 39 -8.56 -3.51 24.00
N GLU A 40 -9.69 -4.01 23.48
CA GLU A 40 -10.93 -4.24 24.24
C GLU A 40 -11.42 -2.98 24.99
N GLN A 41 -11.24 -1.81 24.38
CA GLN A 41 -11.60 -0.50 24.93
C GLN A 41 -12.64 0.19 24.05
N PRO A 42 -13.93 -0.17 24.15
CA PRO A 42 -14.99 0.36 23.29
C PRO A 42 -15.18 1.88 23.39
N ALA A 43 -14.74 2.51 24.50
CA ALA A 43 -14.78 3.96 24.67
C ALA A 43 -13.90 4.72 23.65
N LEU A 44 -12.91 4.05 23.06
CA LEU A 44 -12.04 4.58 22.01
C LEU A 44 -12.68 4.55 20.61
N ALA A 45 -13.78 3.82 20.43
CA ALA A 45 -14.50 3.79 19.15
C ALA A 45 -15.30 5.10 18.95
N PHE A 46 -15.57 5.41 17.68
CA PHE A 46 -16.42 6.53 17.31
C PHE A 46 -17.86 6.29 17.76
N LYS A 47 -18.51 7.35 18.22
CA LYS A 47 -19.94 7.41 18.55
C LYS A 47 -20.71 8.15 17.46
N PRO A 48 -22.06 8.00 17.40
CA PRO A 48 -22.89 8.82 16.52
C PRO A 48 -22.60 10.32 16.70
N GLY A 49 -22.48 11.05 15.59
CA GLY A 49 -22.16 12.48 15.58
C GLY A 49 -20.67 12.84 15.71
N GLU A 50 -19.77 11.87 15.95
CA GLU A 50 -18.32 12.14 15.98
C GLU A 50 -17.68 12.06 14.58
N TYR A 51 -18.35 11.44 13.60
CA TYR A 51 -17.86 11.35 12.22
C TYR A 51 -17.82 12.74 11.55
N GLY A 52 -16.67 13.11 10.99
CA GLY A 52 -16.47 14.41 10.35
C GLY A 52 -16.54 15.60 11.32
N ALA A 53 -16.33 15.36 12.62
CA ALA A 53 -16.33 16.37 13.66
C ALA A 53 -14.99 16.39 14.41
N ILE A 54 -14.64 17.53 15.01
CA ILE A 54 -13.41 17.65 15.84
C ILE A 54 -13.38 16.60 16.96
N ALA A 55 -14.53 16.24 17.53
CA ALA A 55 -14.63 15.16 18.51
C ALA A 55 -14.16 13.80 17.97
N GLY A 56 -14.40 13.50 16.70
CA GLY A 56 -13.89 12.29 16.04
C GLY A 56 -12.38 12.32 15.86
N TYR A 57 -11.81 13.48 15.50
CA TYR A 57 -10.35 13.62 15.47
C TYR A 57 -9.71 13.39 16.84
N GLU A 58 -10.28 13.96 17.90
CA GLU A 58 -9.79 13.73 19.26
C GLU A 58 -9.97 12.27 19.71
N LYS A 59 -11.04 11.60 19.25
CA LYS A 59 -11.21 10.16 19.46
C LYS A 59 -10.10 9.35 18.81
N TYR A 60 -9.80 9.63 17.55
CA TYR A 60 -8.69 9.01 16.82
C TYR A 60 -7.36 9.22 17.56
N ARG A 61 -7.06 10.46 17.98
CA ARG A 61 -5.83 10.74 18.75
C ARG A 61 -5.78 9.99 20.07
N ALA A 62 -6.90 9.87 20.78
CA ALA A 62 -6.98 9.08 22.01
C ALA A 62 -6.69 7.59 21.74
N ALA A 63 -7.23 7.02 20.65
CA ALA A 63 -6.94 5.66 20.24
C ALA A 63 -5.45 5.45 19.91
N ILE A 64 -4.83 6.34 19.14
CA ILE A 64 -3.38 6.27 18.84
C ILE A 64 -2.53 6.32 20.12
N ARG A 65 -2.86 7.21 21.07
CA ARG A 65 -2.16 7.29 22.37
C ARG A 65 -2.33 6.01 23.19
N ALA A 66 -3.54 5.45 23.24
CA ALA A 66 -3.82 4.20 23.94
C ALA A 66 -3.05 3.03 23.33
N TRP A 67 -3.01 2.94 22.00
CA TRP A 67 -2.18 1.97 21.29
C TRP A 67 -0.71 2.10 21.66
N GLY A 68 -0.15 3.32 21.57
CA GLY A 68 1.25 3.59 21.87
C GLY A 68 1.67 3.21 23.30
N SER A 69 0.74 3.28 24.24
CA SER A 69 0.97 2.92 25.66
C SER A 69 0.69 1.45 25.96
N SER A 70 0.22 0.66 24.99
CA SER A 70 -0.14 -0.74 25.17
C SER A 70 1.02 -1.69 24.86
N ALA A 71 0.92 -2.93 25.34
CA ALA A 71 1.84 -4.01 24.95
C ALA A 71 1.78 -4.31 23.43
N LEU A 72 0.64 -4.06 22.77
CA LEU A 72 0.47 -4.31 21.34
C LEU A 72 1.33 -3.37 20.47
N ASN A 73 1.81 -2.25 21.02
CA ASN A 73 2.74 -1.37 20.32
C ASN A 73 4.03 -2.12 19.89
N GLN A 74 4.38 -3.24 20.52
CA GLN A 74 5.54 -4.04 20.12
C GLN A 74 5.30 -4.92 18.87
N GLN A 75 4.08 -4.96 18.35
CA GLN A 75 3.71 -5.74 17.16
C GLN A 75 3.71 -4.88 15.88
N THR A 76 3.65 -5.53 14.73
CA THR A 76 3.38 -4.84 13.45
C THR A 76 1.90 -4.43 13.41
N TYR A 77 1.65 -3.16 13.13
CA TYR A 77 0.32 -2.61 12.94
C TYR A 77 -0.08 -2.74 11.47
N PHE A 78 -1.19 -3.44 11.21
CA PHE A 78 -1.79 -3.56 9.89
C PHE A 78 -3.03 -2.69 9.82
N GLU A 79 -3.26 -2.03 8.68
CA GLU A 79 -4.37 -1.09 8.56
C GLU A 79 -5.73 -1.80 8.55
N PRO A 80 -6.82 -1.09 8.89
CA PRO A 80 -8.18 -1.63 8.78
C PRO A 80 -8.44 -2.22 7.39
N GLY A 81 -9.06 -3.41 7.33
CA GLY A 81 -9.36 -4.09 6.07
C GLY A 81 -8.25 -5.01 5.54
N THR A 82 -7.06 -5.03 6.15
CA THR A 82 -5.99 -5.97 5.77
C THR A 82 -6.47 -7.43 5.90
N ASP A 83 -6.30 -8.24 4.85
CA ASP A 83 -6.56 -9.68 4.88
C ASP A 83 -5.69 -10.35 5.97
N PRO A 84 -6.26 -11.10 6.93
CA PRO A 84 -5.48 -11.81 7.94
C PRO A 84 -4.41 -12.76 7.38
N LYS A 85 -4.62 -13.33 6.19
CA LYS A 85 -3.60 -14.13 5.48
C LYS A 85 -2.44 -13.24 5.03
N ALA A 86 -2.73 -12.10 4.40
CA ALA A 86 -1.71 -11.13 4.00
C ALA A 86 -0.87 -10.67 5.20
N ALA A 87 -1.52 -10.28 6.31
CA ALA A 87 -0.84 -9.85 7.53
C ALA A 87 0.13 -10.91 8.07
N ARG A 88 -0.30 -12.18 8.10
CA ARG A 88 0.56 -13.29 8.55
C ARG A 88 1.76 -13.50 7.63
N VAL A 89 1.55 -13.45 6.32
CA VAL A 89 2.63 -13.67 5.35
C VAL A 89 3.62 -12.50 5.39
N LEU A 90 3.16 -11.25 5.44
CA LEU A 90 4.02 -10.08 5.60
C LEU A 90 4.89 -10.18 6.86
N GLU A 91 4.30 -10.55 8.00
CA GLU A 91 5.05 -10.73 9.25
C GLU A 91 6.03 -11.89 9.17
N LYS A 92 5.72 -12.96 8.44
CA LYS A 92 6.66 -14.06 8.16
C LYS A 92 7.85 -13.53 7.34
N CYS A 93 7.59 -12.89 6.19
CA CYS A 93 8.64 -12.32 5.34
C CYS A 93 9.52 -11.32 6.09
N ARG A 94 8.93 -10.52 6.99
CA ARG A 94 9.67 -9.59 7.86
C ARG A 94 10.67 -10.29 8.77
N ARG A 95 10.31 -11.44 9.32
CA ARG A 95 11.20 -12.23 10.20
C ARG A 95 12.26 -12.98 9.40
N ASP A 96 11.89 -13.49 8.24
CA ASP A 96 12.76 -14.31 7.39
C ASP A 96 13.75 -13.46 6.58
N GLY A 97 13.46 -12.17 6.38
CA GLY A 97 14.30 -11.27 5.58
C GLY A 97 14.28 -11.57 4.08
N SER A 98 13.27 -12.33 3.61
CA SER A 98 13.10 -12.68 2.21
C SER A 98 12.92 -11.44 1.33
N ARG A 99 13.54 -11.45 0.15
CA ARG A 99 13.24 -10.48 -0.90
C ARG A 99 11.91 -10.88 -1.54
N VAL A 100 11.01 -9.93 -1.63
CA VAL A 100 9.65 -10.12 -2.11
C VAL A 100 9.30 -9.06 -3.12
N ARG A 101 8.28 -9.36 -3.91
CA ARG A 101 7.60 -8.41 -4.77
C ARG A 101 6.17 -8.20 -4.35
N LEU A 102 5.74 -6.94 -4.32
CA LEU A 102 4.37 -6.52 -4.08
C LEU A 102 3.66 -6.26 -5.41
N ILE A 103 2.39 -6.63 -5.46
CA ILE A 103 1.44 -6.08 -6.42
C ILE A 103 0.31 -5.47 -5.59
N GLN A 104 0.14 -4.17 -5.70
CA GLN A 104 -0.91 -3.41 -5.03
C GLN A 104 -1.97 -2.97 -6.04
N GLY A 105 -3.17 -2.74 -5.53
CA GLY A 105 -4.30 -2.34 -6.35
C GLY A 105 -5.59 -2.25 -5.55
N ASP A 106 -6.68 -2.18 -6.29
CA ASP A 106 -8.01 -2.20 -5.72
C ASP A 106 -8.41 -3.65 -5.37
N THR A 107 -8.52 -3.95 -4.08
CA THR A 107 -8.91 -5.29 -3.59
C THR A 107 -10.39 -5.61 -3.82
N ALA A 108 -11.24 -4.62 -4.07
CA ALA A 108 -12.64 -4.83 -4.42
C ALA A 108 -12.80 -5.30 -5.87
N THR A 109 -12.04 -4.72 -6.81
CA THR A 109 -12.09 -5.10 -8.24
C THR A 109 -11.02 -6.10 -8.66
N GLY A 110 -9.96 -6.27 -7.85
CA GLY A 110 -8.82 -7.11 -8.16
C GLY A 110 -7.81 -6.50 -9.14
N ARG A 111 -8.01 -5.24 -9.55
CA ARG A 111 -7.19 -4.58 -10.57
C ARG A 111 -5.93 -3.99 -9.95
N SER A 112 -4.77 -4.38 -10.47
CA SER A 112 -3.47 -3.79 -10.13
C SER A 112 -3.36 -2.32 -10.57
N TRP A 113 -2.60 -1.53 -9.81
CA TRP A 113 -2.23 -0.17 -10.20
C TRP A 113 -1.04 -0.11 -11.17
N LEU A 114 -0.36 -1.24 -11.40
CA LEU A 114 0.83 -1.36 -12.26
C LEU A 114 2.01 -0.47 -11.82
N ASP A 115 2.23 -0.37 -10.50
CA ASP A 115 3.34 0.39 -9.95
C ASP A 115 4.70 -0.20 -10.38
N GLU A 116 5.61 0.67 -10.81
CA GLU A 116 6.96 0.30 -11.29
C GLU A 116 8.02 0.41 -10.20
N HIS A 117 7.81 1.31 -9.25
CA HIS A 117 8.73 1.68 -8.19
C HIS A 117 8.20 1.22 -6.84
N ASP A 118 9.09 1.06 -5.86
CA ASP A 118 8.73 0.65 -4.50
C ASP A 118 7.89 -0.64 -4.45
N VAL A 119 8.17 -1.59 -5.36
CA VAL A 119 7.46 -2.87 -5.47
C VAL A 119 8.33 -4.09 -5.22
N VAL A 120 9.66 -3.96 -5.14
CA VAL A 120 10.58 -5.07 -4.83
C VAL A 120 11.50 -4.70 -3.67
N GLY A 121 11.58 -5.56 -2.65
CA GLY A 121 12.39 -5.29 -1.47
C GLY A 121 12.25 -6.35 -0.38
N ARG A 122 12.72 -6.06 0.83
CA ARG A 122 12.44 -6.86 2.02
C ARG A 122 11.34 -6.20 2.84
N ILE A 123 10.63 -6.99 3.65
CA ILE A 123 9.66 -6.43 4.59
C ILE A 123 10.39 -5.94 5.85
N GLY A 124 10.34 -4.65 6.09
CA GLY A 124 10.77 -4.00 7.32
C GLY A 124 9.58 -3.59 8.20
N ARG A 125 9.87 -2.82 9.26
CA ARG A 125 8.84 -2.26 10.14
C ARG A 125 9.26 -0.88 10.61
N SER A 126 8.32 0.05 10.60
CA SER A 126 8.57 1.42 11.06
C SER A 126 8.77 1.50 12.58
N THR A 127 9.36 2.61 13.02
CA THR A 127 9.62 2.93 14.42
C THR A 127 8.53 3.82 15.04
N GLY A 128 7.51 4.21 14.26
CA GLY A 128 6.43 5.08 14.70
C GLY A 128 5.49 4.42 15.72
N THR A 129 4.51 5.19 16.22
CA THR A 129 3.52 4.70 17.20
C THR A 129 2.68 3.54 16.65
N LEU A 130 2.21 3.66 15.41
CA LEU A 130 1.67 2.55 14.65
C LEU A 130 2.81 1.98 13.80
N LYS A 131 3.40 0.87 14.25
CA LYS A 131 4.55 0.24 13.59
C LYS A 131 4.11 -0.49 12.32
N VAL A 132 3.94 0.25 11.23
CA VAL A 132 3.51 -0.29 9.93
C VAL A 132 4.62 -1.10 9.25
N PRO A 133 4.26 -2.11 8.42
CA PRO A 133 5.24 -2.77 7.58
C PRO A 133 5.75 -1.83 6.48
N LEU A 134 7.04 -1.92 6.20
CA LEU A 134 7.71 -1.14 5.16
C LEU A 134 8.22 -2.08 4.07
N LEU A 135 8.23 -1.64 2.83
CA LEU A 135 9.06 -2.27 1.80
C LEU A 135 10.40 -1.55 1.75
N ILE A 136 11.48 -2.26 2.05
CA ILE A 136 12.84 -1.71 2.13
C ILE A 136 13.65 -2.23 0.94
N GLU A 137 14.17 -1.32 0.14
CA GLU A 137 15.03 -1.64 -0.99
C GLU A 137 16.40 -2.18 -0.54
N PRO A 138 17.09 -2.97 -1.39
CA PRO A 138 18.44 -3.42 -1.09
C PRO A 138 19.40 -2.25 -0.80
N GLY A 139 20.02 -2.27 0.39
CA GLY A 139 20.98 -1.24 0.82
C GLY A 139 20.36 0.00 1.48
N ALA A 140 19.03 0.07 1.59
CA ALA A 140 18.34 1.12 2.32
C ALA A 140 18.11 0.74 3.80
N ASP A 141 18.11 1.75 4.67
CA ASP A 141 17.78 1.60 6.09
C ASP A 141 16.28 1.84 6.40
N GLY A 142 15.52 2.26 5.40
CA GLY A 142 14.10 2.56 5.47
C GLY A 142 13.41 2.40 4.12
N GLY A 143 12.11 2.64 4.07
CA GLY A 143 11.36 2.51 2.84
C GLY A 143 9.89 2.86 2.99
N THR A 144 9.13 2.66 1.92
CA THR A 144 7.73 3.09 1.81
C THR A 144 6.82 2.18 2.64
N ALA A 145 5.82 2.78 3.31
CA ALA A 145 4.80 2.03 4.02
C ALA A 145 3.93 1.25 3.04
N ILE A 146 3.68 -0.03 3.34
CA ILE A 146 2.87 -0.90 2.48
C ILE A 146 1.39 -0.61 2.75
N LEU A 147 0.59 -0.40 1.71
CA LEU A 147 -0.87 -0.30 1.79
C LEU A 147 -1.46 -1.70 1.90
N THR A 148 -1.41 -2.26 3.09
CA THR A 148 -1.74 -3.66 3.39
C THR A 148 -3.18 -4.07 3.08
N GLY A 149 -4.13 -3.14 3.05
CA GLY A 149 -5.52 -3.31 2.61
C GLY A 149 -5.69 -3.28 1.08
N CYS A 150 -4.65 -2.86 0.35
CA CYS A 150 -4.58 -2.81 -1.11
C CYS A 150 -3.65 -3.91 -1.69
N LEU A 151 -3.18 -4.85 -0.85
CA LEU A 151 -2.28 -5.91 -1.30
C LEU A 151 -3.06 -6.95 -2.13
N LEU A 152 -2.69 -7.08 -3.41
CA LEU A 152 -3.24 -8.08 -4.31
C LEU A 152 -2.36 -9.33 -4.38
N ARG A 153 -1.04 -9.18 -4.46
CA ARG A 153 -0.10 -10.30 -4.44
C ARG A 153 1.16 -9.97 -3.64
N LEU A 154 1.71 -11.00 -3.00
CA LEU A 154 3.06 -11.01 -2.47
C LEU A 154 3.78 -12.22 -3.07
N ILE A 155 4.87 -11.97 -3.77
CA ILE A 155 5.60 -12.96 -4.55
C ILE A 155 6.99 -13.10 -3.94
N ASP A 156 7.44 -14.32 -3.73
CA ASP A 156 8.84 -14.57 -3.39
C ASP A 156 9.73 -14.22 -4.59
N TRP A 157 10.67 -13.30 -4.41
CA TRP A 157 11.42 -12.75 -5.54
C TRP A 157 12.33 -13.79 -6.22
N GLU A 158 12.90 -14.72 -5.44
CA GLU A 158 13.86 -15.68 -5.95
C GLU A 158 13.17 -16.83 -6.71
N SER A 159 12.05 -17.34 -6.18
CA SER A 159 11.34 -18.47 -6.78
C SER A 159 10.20 -18.08 -7.72
N GLY A 160 9.71 -16.85 -7.67
CA GLY A 160 8.52 -16.39 -8.41
C GLY A 160 7.20 -16.95 -7.87
N VAL A 161 7.22 -17.65 -6.73
CA VAL A 161 6.03 -18.27 -6.14
C VAL A 161 5.18 -17.25 -5.39
N ASP A 162 3.85 -17.33 -5.57
CA ASP A 162 2.88 -16.57 -4.77
C ASP A 162 2.95 -17.01 -3.30
N LEU A 163 3.42 -16.12 -2.42
CA LEU A 163 3.32 -16.27 -0.97
C LEU A 163 1.93 -15.85 -0.47
N TYR A 164 1.31 -14.90 -1.18
CA TYR A 164 -0.06 -14.47 -0.99
C TYR A 164 -0.66 -14.04 -2.32
N ARG A 165 -1.93 -14.38 -2.53
CA ARG A 165 -2.75 -13.92 -3.66
C ARG A 165 -4.15 -13.63 -3.16
N HIS A 166 -4.58 -12.38 -3.32
CA HIS A 166 -5.93 -11.94 -2.98
C HIS A 166 -6.95 -12.67 -3.87
N PRO A 167 -8.09 -13.15 -3.33
CA PRO A 167 -9.06 -13.94 -4.10
C PRO A 167 -9.63 -13.22 -5.32
N ALA A 168 -9.77 -11.89 -5.25
CA ALA A 168 -10.27 -11.08 -6.36
C ALA A 168 -9.21 -10.78 -7.43
N TYR A 169 -7.92 -11.06 -7.19
CA TYR A 169 -6.86 -10.61 -8.09
C TYR A 169 -7.01 -11.18 -9.51
N CYS A 170 -7.06 -10.26 -10.47
CA CYS A 170 -7.03 -10.54 -11.89
C CYS A 170 -5.67 -10.12 -12.46
N THR A 171 -4.99 -11.03 -13.16
CA THR A 171 -3.78 -10.66 -13.90
C THR A 171 -4.13 -9.58 -14.92
N PRO A 172 -3.36 -8.48 -15.01
CA PRO A 172 -3.58 -7.44 -16.02
C PRO A 172 -3.59 -8.02 -17.44
N ASP A 173 -4.57 -7.61 -18.25
CA ASP A 173 -4.58 -7.90 -19.68
C ASP A 173 -3.76 -6.82 -20.41
N LEU A 174 -2.54 -7.21 -20.81
CA LEU A 174 -1.57 -6.33 -21.45
C LEU A 174 -1.17 -6.89 -22.80
N SER A 175 -0.98 -6.00 -23.77
CA SER A 175 -0.51 -6.37 -25.11
C SER A 175 0.55 -5.42 -25.62
N ILE A 176 1.38 -5.87 -26.55
CA ILE A 176 2.42 -5.05 -27.20
C ILE A 176 2.00 -4.75 -28.63
N ARG A 177 2.09 -3.48 -29.02
CA ARG A 177 1.86 -3.02 -30.39
C ARG A 177 3.03 -2.16 -30.85
N ARG A 178 3.42 -2.31 -32.12
CA ARG A 178 4.33 -1.36 -32.77
C ARG A 178 3.54 -0.21 -33.39
N ASP A 179 3.90 1.01 -33.03
CA ASP A 179 3.47 2.25 -33.68
C ASP A 179 4.52 2.62 -34.72
N THR A 180 4.15 2.57 -36.00
CA THR A 180 5.07 2.83 -37.12
C THR A 180 5.32 4.32 -37.35
N GLU A 181 4.52 5.21 -36.75
CA GLU A 181 4.68 6.66 -36.91
C GLU A 181 5.63 7.25 -35.86
N LYS A 182 5.84 6.57 -34.72
CA LYS A 182 6.81 6.97 -33.70
C LYS A 182 8.17 6.31 -33.94
N LEU A 183 9.22 7.12 -34.07
CA LEU A 183 10.58 6.61 -34.31
C LEU A 183 11.37 6.33 -33.03
N ASP A 184 11.19 7.14 -31.98
CA ASP A 184 12.01 7.04 -30.76
C ASP A 184 11.52 5.94 -29.78
N LEU A 185 10.20 5.84 -29.58
CA LEU A 185 9.54 4.87 -28.69
C LEU A 185 8.41 4.12 -29.42
N PRO A 186 8.72 3.32 -30.46
CA PRO A 186 7.71 2.67 -31.31
C PRO A 186 6.94 1.55 -30.59
N TRP A 187 7.45 0.98 -29.51
CA TRP A 187 6.84 -0.19 -28.87
C TRP A 187 5.92 0.21 -27.72
N GLN A 188 4.62 0.09 -27.92
CA GLN A 188 3.59 0.45 -26.95
C GLN A 188 3.13 -0.78 -26.18
N VAL A 189 3.11 -0.70 -24.86
CA VAL A 189 2.36 -1.63 -24.00
C VAL A 189 0.98 -1.02 -23.77
N LEU A 190 -0.06 -1.77 -24.13
CA LEU A 190 -1.45 -1.35 -24.01
C LEU A 190 -2.10 -2.07 -22.82
N ARG A 191 -2.91 -1.33 -22.06
CA ARG A 191 -3.82 -1.83 -21.02
C ARG A 191 -5.23 -1.46 -21.41
N ASP A 192 -6.11 -2.45 -21.57
CA ASP A 192 -7.50 -2.22 -21.97
C ASP A 192 -7.64 -1.37 -23.26
N GLY A 193 -6.66 -1.50 -24.18
CA GLY A 193 -6.60 -0.75 -25.44
C GLY A 193 -5.96 0.65 -25.35
N GLU A 194 -5.68 1.16 -24.15
CA GLU A 194 -5.02 2.45 -23.93
C GLU A 194 -3.52 2.27 -23.72
N VAL A 195 -2.73 3.28 -24.13
CA VAL A 195 -1.26 3.24 -23.96
C VAL A 195 -0.90 3.40 -22.49
N GLN A 196 -0.32 2.35 -21.91
CA GLN A 196 0.22 2.34 -20.56
C GLN A 196 1.68 2.84 -20.54
N ALA A 197 2.51 2.36 -21.47
CA ALA A 197 3.93 2.70 -21.56
C ALA A 197 4.46 2.58 -23.00
N CYS A 198 5.52 3.30 -23.32
CA CYS A 198 6.19 3.24 -24.63
C CYS A 198 7.69 2.97 -24.46
N PHE A 199 8.28 2.14 -25.32
CA PHE A 199 9.68 1.73 -25.28
C PHE A 199 10.34 1.85 -26.65
N SER A 200 11.65 2.07 -26.65
CA SER A 200 12.49 2.09 -27.86
C SER A 200 12.73 0.69 -28.42
N ASP A 201 12.62 -0.34 -27.58
CA ASP A 201 12.96 -1.72 -27.88
C ASP A 201 11.83 -2.69 -27.46
N ILE A 202 11.60 -3.72 -28.28
CA ILE A 202 10.55 -4.72 -28.03
C ILE A 202 10.89 -5.59 -26.81
N GLY A 203 12.18 -5.86 -26.56
CA GLY A 203 12.64 -6.59 -25.39
C GLY A 203 12.32 -5.85 -24.10
N LYS A 204 12.56 -4.54 -24.05
CA LYS A 204 12.14 -3.67 -22.92
C LYS A 204 10.62 -3.70 -22.70
N ALA A 205 9.83 -3.59 -23.77
CA ALA A 205 8.37 -3.69 -23.67
C ALA A 205 7.91 -5.07 -23.15
N GLY A 206 8.56 -6.15 -23.60
CA GLY A 206 8.32 -7.50 -23.12
C GLY A 206 8.67 -7.69 -21.65
N ALA A 207 9.81 -7.17 -21.22
CA ALA A 207 10.25 -7.19 -19.82
C ALA A 207 9.29 -6.40 -18.91
N TYR A 208 8.84 -5.22 -19.35
CA TYR A 208 7.81 -4.44 -18.67
C TYR A 208 6.49 -5.22 -18.54
N LEU A 209 6.00 -5.81 -19.63
CA LEU A 209 4.75 -6.58 -19.62
C LEU A 209 4.85 -7.77 -18.66
N ALA A 210 5.92 -8.56 -18.77
CA ALA A 210 6.16 -9.70 -17.89
C ALA A 210 6.23 -9.26 -16.43
N PHE A 211 6.96 -8.18 -16.15
CA PHE A 211 6.98 -7.58 -14.83
C PHE A 211 5.55 -7.22 -14.40
N MET A 212 4.80 -6.41 -15.15
CA MET A 212 3.45 -6.00 -14.75
C MET A 212 2.45 -7.15 -14.53
N CYS A 213 2.63 -8.29 -15.20
CA CYS A 213 1.84 -9.50 -14.99
C CYS A 213 2.25 -10.32 -13.74
N GLY A 214 3.36 -9.96 -13.12
CA GLY A 214 3.86 -10.51 -11.86
C GLY A 214 5.08 -11.41 -11.97
N GLU A 215 5.75 -11.46 -13.13
CA GLU A 215 7.01 -12.19 -13.28
C GLU A 215 8.16 -11.49 -12.54
N THR A 216 9.13 -12.25 -12.04
CA THR A 216 10.29 -11.71 -11.32
C THR A 216 11.37 -11.23 -12.30
N VAL A 217 11.10 -10.07 -12.92
CA VAL A 217 12.01 -9.40 -13.86
C VAL A 217 12.67 -8.20 -13.19
N GLU A 218 14.00 -8.10 -13.22
CA GLU A 218 14.73 -6.96 -12.64
C GLU A 218 14.29 -5.64 -13.31
N PRO A 219 13.71 -4.66 -12.58
CA PRO A 219 13.10 -3.47 -13.19
C PRO A 219 14.02 -2.64 -14.07
N ARG A 220 15.33 -2.63 -13.76
CA ARG A 220 16.37 -1.94 -14.53
C ARG A 220 16.48 -2.41 -15.99
N VAL A 221 15.91 -3.58 -16.32
CA VAL A 221 15.90 -4.10 -17.70
C VAL A 221 15.01 -3.25 -18.60
N PHE A 222 13.90 -2.72 -18.10
CA PHE A 222 12.94 -1.95 -18.90
C PHE A 222 12.93 -0.44 -18.59
N GLN A 223 13.47 -0.04 -17.44
CA GLN A 223 13.69 1.37 -17.11
C GLN A 223 14.73 2.04 -18.04
#